data_AF-A0A973BHK0-F1
#
_entry.id   AF-A0A973BHK0-F1
#
_cell.length_a   1.000
_cell.length_b   1.000
_cell.length_c   1.000
_cell.angle_alpha   90.00
_cell.angle_beta   90.00
_cell.angle_gamma   90.00
#
_symmetry.space_group_name_H-M   'P 1'
#
loop_
_entity.id
_entity.type
_entity.pdbx_description
1 polymer ?
#
loop_
_entity_poly.entity_id
_entity_poly.type
_entity_poly.pdbx_seq_one_letter_code
_entity_poly.pdbx_strand_id
1 'polypeptide(L)'
;AVPLETGGWGAIAYGFRSALDGLSTDCAANRSCARDVGDFADRFIAAFQAYDDDPLIIEDLDPGSVLEGRLVMDGDLAAGAVFQALYINSLFADFPSLLKALEDRDETALRAYVEVLGRPIDHSAGNGMELVANCSGAVSVSEAQYAAMRAAEPELSKWTDTLEWDEVCEAVYRIQPDPAVQRLVTDVPILGAAGTIDPITPPNYSQSIMSDLANGQYVEFPYTGHGALFSNSPGCGQDIWLAFVKDPMAPVDTACISSMDAPDFLTRLIETKGPYRFARNLQSGNFPHGVIALAVGLLMTLFMFPLGWAARKIQGTAPVSFDGARPLAWLGALVSLAGLGWAIRQILGTATNHAMALPIGVIPSTGWAFWICLIGFGVTGYALYRGFKSPSFGRVQIGTTLALIITCLASFGLLAFILSLGLGPF
;
A
#
# COMPACT_ATOMS: atom_id res chain seq x y z
N ALA A 1 -0.71 -30.14 -27.32
CA ALA A 1 -0.27 -29.02 -26.47
C ALA A 1 0.00 -29.56 -25.09
N VAL A 2 1.07 -29.12 -24.42
CA VAL A 2 1.21 -29.36 -22.98
C VAL A 2 0.01 -28.67 -22.32
N PRO A 3 -0.68 -29.26 -21.33
CA PRO A 3 -1.84 -28.63 -20.68
C PRO A 3 -1.55 -27.23 -20.13
N LEU A 4 -0.28 -26.93 -19.86
CA LEU A 4 0.22 -25.64 -19.37
C LEU A 4 0.30 -24.53 -20.45
N GLU A 5 0.23 -24.89 -21.73
CA GLU A 5 0.33 -23.95 -22.87
C GLU A 5 -1.03 -23.50 -23.40
N THR A 6 -2.13 -24.06 -22.89
CA THR A 6 -3.48 -23.78 -23.43
C THR A 6 -4.08 -22.47 -22.93
N GLY A 7 -3.44 -21.80 -21.96
CA GLY A 7 -3.92 -20.55 -21.37
C GLY A 7 -5.35 -20.64 -20.84
N GLY A 8 -5.96 -19.48 -20.56
CA GLY A 8 -7.34 -19.38 -20.11
C GLY A 8 -7.55 -19.63 -18.61
N TRP A 9 -8.81 -19.52 -18.18
CA TRP A 9 -9.18 -19.52 -16.76
C TRP A 9 -8.73 -20.79 -16.02
N GLY A 10 -8.80 -21.96 -16.64
CA GLY A 10 -8.38 -23.23 -16.03
C GLY A 10 -6.90 -23.34 -15.66
N ALA A 11 -6.08 -22.34 -16.03
CA ALA A 11 -4.66 -22.29 -15.72
C ALA A 11 -4.31 -21.14 -14.74
N ILE A 12 -5.31 -20.47 -14.16
CA ILE A 12 -5.11 -19.36 -13.19
C ILE A 12 -4.31 -19.79 -11.97
N ALA A 13 -4.45 -21.02 -11.50
CA ALA A 13 -3.63 -21.54 -10.41
C ALA A 13 -2.12 -21.40 -10.70
N TYR A 14 -1.71 -21.61 -11.95
CA TYR A 14 -0.31 -21.44 -12.37
C TYR A 14 0.11 -19.99 -12.50
N GLY A 15 -0.77 -19.13 -13.01
CA GLY A 15 -0.51 -17.69 -13.03
C GLY A 15 -0.33 -17.16 -11.61
N PHE A 16 -1.21 -17.57 -10.69
CA PHE A 16 -1.12 -17.21 -9.29
C PHE A 16 0.17 -17.74 -8.66
N ARG A 17 0.53 -19.01 -8.89
CA ARG A 17 1.82 -19.57 -8.46
C ARG A 17 2.99 -18.74 -8.99
N SER A 18 3.03 -18.51 -10.30
CA SER A 18 4.09 -17.76 -10.97
C SER A 18 4.25 -16.36 -10.38
N ALA A 19 3.15 -15.69 -10.06
CA ALA A 19 3.18 -14.36 -9.47
C ALA A 19 3.70 -14.37 -8.03
N LEU A 20 3.29 -15.34 -7.20
CA LEU A 20 3.81 -15.51 -5.84
C LEU A 20 5.31 -15.88 -5.83
N ASP A 21 5.74 -16.71 -6.77
CA ASP A 21 7.15 -17.07 -6.94
C ASP A 21 7.98 -15.88 -7.45
N GLY A 22 7.42 -15.05 -8.34
CA GLY A 22 7.99 -13.79 -8.78
C GLY A 22 8.23 -12.83 -7.61
N LEU A 23 7.22 -12.63 -6.75
CA LEU A 23 7.38 -11.84 -5.53
C LEU A 23 8.42 -12.43 -4.57
N SER A 24 8.45 -13.76 -4.43
CA SER A 24 9.44 -14.45 -3.57
C SER A 24 10.85 -14.26 -4.10
N THR A 25 11.04 -14.27 -5.42
CA THR A 25 12.31 -13.98 -6.09
C THR A 25 12.77 -12.55 -5.82
N ASP A 26 11.87 -11.57 -5.97
CA ASP A 26 12.16 -10.16 -5.69
C ASP A 26 12.48 -9.93 -4.20
N CYS A 27 11.75 -10.60 -3.32
CA CYS A 27 11.99 -10.58 -1.88
C CYS A 27 13.36 -11.17 -1.53
N ALA A 28 13.72 -12.31 -2.12
CA ALA A 28 15.02 -12.96 -1.90
C ALA A 28 16.20 -12.09 -2.38
N ALA A 29 16.01 -11.30 -3.44
CA ALA A 29 16.99 -10.33 -3.91
C ALA A 29 17.13 -9.11 -2.98
N ASN A 30 16.10 -8.80 -2.19
CA ASN A 30 16.10 -7.70 -1.22
C ASN A 30 16.56 -8.18 0.17
N ARG A 31 17.67 -7.62 0.69
CA ARG A 31 18.26 -8.06 1.97
C ARG A 31 17.32 -8.00 3.18
N SER A 32 16.47 -6.97 3.31
CA SER A 32 15.54 -6.90 4.45
C SER A 32 14.37 -7.85 4.27
N CYS A 33 13.83 -7.99 3.04
CA CYS A 33 12.73 -8.91 2.77
C CYS A 33 13.14 -10.37 2.96
N ALA A 34 14.27 -10.78 2.39
CA ALA A 34 14.82 -12.12 2.56
C ALA A 34 15.04 -12.51 4.03
N ARG A 35 15.41 -11.54 4.89
CA ARG A 35 15.63 -11.79 6.32
C ARG A 35 14.33 -11.88 7.12
N ASP A 36 13.39 -10.96 6.87
CA ASP A 36 12.23 -10.73 7.74
C ASP A 36 10.97 -11.50 7.27
N VAL A 37 10.91 -11.88 5.98
CA VAL A 37 9.73 -12.49 5.36
C VAL A 37 10.02 -13.91 4.87
N GLY A 38 11.07 -14.08 4.05
CA GLY A 38 11.33 -15.37 3.40
C GLY A 38 10.46 -15.59 2.16
N ASP A 39 9.94 -16.80 1.99
CA ASP A 39 9.13 -17.19 0.83
C ASP A 39 7.67 -16.73 0.97
N PHE A 40 7.14 -16.01 -0.01
CA PHE A 40 5.75 -15.55 0.01
C PHE A 40 4.78 -16.66 -0.37
N ALA A 41 5.13 -17.49 -1.36
CA ALA A 41 4.21 -18.46 -1.93
C ALA A 41 3.75 -19.47 -0.88
N ASP A 42 4.69 -20.10 -0.19
CA ASP A 42 4.41 -21.09 0.86
C ASP A 42 3.63 -20.47 2.02
N ARG A 43 3.97 -19.23 2.42
CA ARG A 43 3.34 -18.57 3.57
C ARG A 43 1.92 -18.12 3.29
N PHE A 44 1.65 -17.58 2.10
CA PHE A 44 0.28 -17.23 1.72
C PHE A 44 -0.60 -18.47 1.59
N ILE A 45 -0.09 -19.55 0.99
CA ILE A 45 -0.84 -20.81 0.87
C ILE A 45 -1.15 -21.39 2.25
N ALA A 46 -0.19 -21.37 3.17
CA ALA A 46 -0.41 -21.77 4.56
C ALA A 46 -1.47 -20.89 5.25
N ALA A 47 -1.44 -19.58 4.99
CA ALA A 47 -2.47 -18.67 5.48
C ALA A 47 -3.85 -19.03 4.91
N PHE A 48 -4.00 -19.22 3.60
CA PHE A 48 -5.29 -19.56 2.98
C PHE A 48 -5.87 -20.85 3.58
N GLN A 49 -5.04 -21.89 3.74
CA GLN A 49 -5.46 -23.13 4.36
C GLN A 49 -5.93 -22.92 5.81
N ALA A 50 -5.26 -22.06 6.59
CA ALA A 50 -5.69 -21.74 7.95
C ALA A 50 -7.05 -21.02 8.00
N TYR A 51 -7.40 -20.23 6.97
CA TYR A 51 -8.72 -19.59 6.87
C TYR A 51 -9.82 -20.56 6.43
N ASP A 52 -9.50 -21.61 5.65
CA ASP A 52 -10.47 -22.68 5.39
C ASP A 52 -10.78 -23.50 6.64
N ASP A 53 -9.76 -23.79 7.44
CA ASP A 53 -9.93 -24.56 8.66
C ASP A 53 -10.66 -23.77 9.75
N ASP A 54 -10.43 -22.45 9.82
CA ASP A 54 -11.09 -21.52 10.74
C ASP A 54 -11.37 -20.16 10.05
N PRO A 55 -12.55 -19.97 9.43
CA PRO A 55 -12.90 -18.71 8.77
C PRO A 55 -13.00 -17.53 9.74
N LEU A 56 -12.49 -16.37 9.35
CA LEU A 56 -12.61 -15.12 10.13
C LEU A 56 -13.91 -14.40 9.76
N ILE A 57 -14.73 -14.06 10.76
CA ILE A 57 -15.96 -13.30 10.54
C ILE A 57 -15.71 -11.83 10.85
N ILE A 58 -15.96 -10.95 9.87
CA ILE A 58 -15.86 -9.51 10.00
C ILE A 58 -17.28 -8.93 9.89
N GLU A 59 -17.80 -8.37 10.98
CA GLU A 59 -19.15 -7.76 11.06
C GLU A 59 -19.07 -6.23 10.95
N ASP A 60 -20.20 -5.52 10.85
CA ASP A 60 -20.26 -4.05 10.80
C ASP A 60 -19.40 -3.39 9.69
N LEU A 61 -19.28 -4.05 8.54
CA LEU A 61 -18.63 -3.48 7.35
C LEU A 61 -19.49 -2.41 6.69
N ASP A 62 -18.83 -1.48 6.00
CA ASP A 62 -19.52 -0.47 5.20
C ASP A 62 -20.41 -1.14 4.13
N PRO A 63 -21.70 -0.77 4.02
CA PRO A 63 -22.62 -1.35 3.04
C PRO A 63 -22.19 -1.17 1.58
N GLY A 64 -21.33 -0.18 1.30
CA GLY A 64 -20.74 0.03 -0.02
C GLY A 64 -19.63 -0.98 -0.38
N SER A 65 -19.11 -1.69 0.62
CA SER A 65 -18.12 -2.77 0.45
C SER A 65 -18.77 -4.15 0.56
N VAL A 66 -19.65 -4.36 1.54
CA VAL A 66 -20.40 -5.61 1.71
C VAL A 66 -21.85 -5.29 2.07
N LEU A 67 -22.80 -5.66 1.19
CA LEU A 67 -24.21 -5.27 1.28
C LEU A 67 -24.86 -5.59 2.65
N GLU A 68 -24.53 -6.75 3.22
CA GLU A 68 -25.07 -7.20 4.51
C GLU A 68 -24.25 -6.73 5.72
N GLY A 69 -23.16 -5.99 5.49
CA GLY A 69 -22.22 -5.56 6.53
C GLY A 69 -21.47 -6.71 7.22
N ARG A 70 -21.64 -7.95 6.76
CA ARG A 70 -21.03 -9.14 7.33
C ARG A 70 -20.29 -9.91 6.25
N LEU A 71 -19.02 -10.21 6.51
CA LEU A 71 -18.14 -10.97 5.62
C LEU A 71 -17.60 -12.18 6.36
N VAL A 72 -17.67 -13.34 5.72
CA VAL A 72 -16.94 -14.53 6.13
C VAL A 72 -15.70 -14.61 5.24
N MET A 73 -14.52 -14.44 5.84
CA MET A 73 -13.25 -14.59 5.17
C MET A 73 -12.78 -16.02 5.39
N ASP A 74 -12.94 -16.85 4.37
CA ASP A 74 -12.39 -18.20 4.24
C ASP A 74 -11.12 -18.17 3.37
N GLY A 75 -10.55 -19.34 3.06
CA GLY A 75 -9.36 -19.43 2.22
C GLY A 75 -9.61 -18.92 0.80
N ASP A 76 -10.80 -19.16 0.24
CA ASP A 76 -11.19 -18.65 -1.09
C ASP A 76 -11.13 -17.12 -1.13
N LEU A 77 -11.74 -16.46 -0.14
CA LEU A 77 -11.74 -15.00 -0.08
C LEU A 77 -10.34 -14.43 0.22
N ALA A 78 -9.58 -15.08 1.10
CA ALA A 78 -8.21 -14.65 1.41
C ALA A 78 -7.29 -14.77 0.19
N ALA A 79 -7.37 -15.89 -0.53
CA ALA A 79 -6.65 -16.14 -1.76
C ALA A 79 -7.07 -15.16 -2.86
N GLY A 80 -8.37 -14.95 -3.05
CA GLY A 80 -8.91 -13.98 -4.00
C GLY A 80 -8.47 -12.54 -3.69
N ALA A 81 -8.35 -12.16 -2.42
CA ALA A 81 -7.86 -10.85 -2.02
C ALA A 81 -6.37 -10.66 -2.37
N VAL A 82 -5.53 -11.68 -2.11
CA VAL A 82 -4.12 -11.65 -2.50
C VAL A 82 -3.99 -11.65 -4.03
N PHE A 83 -4.79 -12.45 -4.73
CA PHE A 83 -4.84 -12.48 -6.19
C PHE A 83 -5.18 -11.11 -6.79
N GLN A 84 -6.18 -10.42 -6.25
CA GLN A 84 -6.52 -9.05 -6.66
C GLN A 84 -5.40 -8.04 -6.33
N ALA A 85 -4.74 -8.18 -5.18
CA ALA A 85 -3.61 -7.32 -4.83
C ALA A 85 -2.44 -7.44 -5.83
N LEU A 86 -2.26 -8.61 -6.45
CA LEU A 86 -1.23 -8.85 -7.48
C LEU A 86 -1.46 -8.07 -8.79
N TYR A 87 -2.66 -7.54 -9.04
CA TYR A 87 -2.91 -6.65 -10.18
C TYR A 87 -2.33 -5.24 -9.97
N ILE A 88 -2.09 -4.85 -8.72
CA ILE A 88 -1.81 -3.46 -8.37
C ILE A 88 -0.33 -3.35 -7.99
N ASN A 89 0.52 -2.99 -8.95
CA ASN A 89 1.97 -2.90 -8.75
C ASN A 89 2.40 -2.06 -7.53
N SER A 90 1.67 -0.98 -7.22
CA SER A 90 1.98 -0.12 -6.07
C SER A 90 1.79 -0.81 -4.72
N LEU A 91 1.15 -1.99 -4.69
CA LEU A 91 0.94 -2.77 -3.49
C LEU A 91 2.06 -3.76 -3.21
N PHE A 92 2.94 -4.07 -4.18
CA PHE A 92 3.96 -5.12 -4.04
C PHE A 92 4.89 -4.90 -2.84
N ALA A 93 5.26 -3.64 -2.59
CA ALA A 93 6.07 -3.25 -1.44
C ALA A 93 5.41 -3.58 -0.08
N ASP A 94 4.09 -3.69 -0.03
CA ASP A 94 3.29 -3.93 1.17
C ASP A 94 2.84 -5.39 1.34
N PHE A 95 3.21 -6.30 0.44
CA PHE A 95 2.90 -7.73 0.61
C PHE A 95 3.39 -8.32 1.95
N PRO A 96 4.53 -7.90 2.54
CA PRO A 96 4.89 -8.29 3.89
C PRO A 96 3.83 -7.91 4.94
N SER A 97 3.21 -6.74 4.79
CA SER A 97 2.17 -6.23 5.68
C SER A 97 0.87 -7.02 5.49
N LEU A 98 0.48 -7.27 4.25
CA LEU A 98 -0.69 -8.09 3.93
C LEU A 98 -0.55 -9.52 4.48
N LEU A 99 0.61 -10.14 4.27
CA LEU A 99 0.92 -11.47 4.79
C LEU A 99 0.81 -11.50 6.32
N LYS A 100 1.44 -10.54 6.99
CA LYS A 100 1.36 -10.42 8.45
C LYS A 100 -0.07 -10.25 8.94
N ALA A 101 -0.88 -9.40 8.29
CA ALA A 101 -2.28 -9.22 8.68
C ALA A 101 -3.11 -10.51 8.56
N LEU A 102 -2.85 -11.31 7.52
CA LEU A 102 -3.50 -12.60 7.33
C LEU A 102 -3.06 -13.60 8.39
N GLU A 103 -1.76 -13.76 8.62
CA GLU A 103 -1.20 -14.70 9.60
C GLU A 103 -1.58 -14.35 11.04
N ASP A 104 -1.53 -13.07 11.41
CA ASP A 104 -1.92 -12.58 12.73
C ASP A 104 -3.45 -12.53 12.90
N ARG A 105 -4.22 -12.76 11.83
CA ARG A 105 -5.69 -12.60 11.77
C ARG A 105 -6.12 -11.23 12.31
N ASP A 106 -5.42 -10.17 11.89
CA ASP A 106 -5.63 -8.80 12.36
C ASP A 106 -6.91 -8.23 11.77
N GLU A 107 -8.04 -8.45 12.44
CA GLU A 107 -9.37 -8.03 11.99
C GLU A 107 -9.43 -6.53 11.66
N THR A 108 -8.70 -5.67 12.37
CA THR A 108 -8.69 -4.22 12.09
C THR A 108 -8.04 -3.93 10.74
N ALA A 109 -6.92 -4.61 10.42
CA ALA A 109 -6.25 -4.45 9.14
C ALA A 109 -7.06 -5.07 8.00
N LEU A 110 -7.56 -6.29 8.19
CA LEU A 110 -8.35 -7.02 7.19
C LEU A 110 -9.65 -6.30 6.85
N ARG A 111 -10.35 -5.75 7.86
CA ARG A 111 -11.51 -4.86 7.64
C ARG A 111 -11.15 -3.67 6.76
N ALA A 112 -10.02 -3.02 7.03
CA ALA A 112 -9.58 -1.88 6.24
C ALA A 112 -9.29 -2.27 4.79
N TYR A 113 -8.70 -3.44 4.55
CA TYR A 113 -8.46 -3.96 3.21
C TYR A 113 -9.76 -4.28 2.50
N VAL A 114 -10.72 -4.94 3.16
CA VAL A 114 -12.05 -5.18 2.59
C VAL A 114 -12.74 -3.87 2.23
N GLU A 115 -12.69 -2.85 3.08
CA GLU A 115 -13.35 -1.57 2.80
C GLU A 115 -12.72 -0.79 1.62
N VAL A 116 -11.45 -1.07 1.31
CA VAL A 116 -10.69 -0.42 0.22
C VAL A 116 -10.69 -1.24 -1.06
N LEU A 117 -10.31 -2.52 -0.99
CA LEU A 117 -10.19 -3.46 -2.11
C LEU A 117 -11.52 -4.15 -2.44
N GLY A 118 -12.40 -4.34 -1.46
CA GLY A 118 -13.69 -5.01 -1.63
C GLY A 118 -14.78 -4.10 -2.21
N ARG A 119 -14.47 -2.83 -2.51
CA ARG A 119 -15.37 -1.99 -3.32
C ARG A 119 -15.38 -2.58 -4.73
N PRO A 120 -16.52 -3.07 -5.24
CA PRO A 120 -16.57 -3.66 -6.56
C PRO A 120 -16.01 -2.67 -7.56
N ILE A 121 -14.98 -3.08 -8.33
CA ILE A 121 -14.84 -2.54 -9.67
C ILE A 121 -16.19 -2.84 -10.32
N ASP A 122 -16.87 -1.82 -10.81
CA ASP A 122 -18.22 -1.96 -11.35
C ASP A 122 -18.18 -2.84 -12.62
N HIS A 123 -18.18 -4.15 -12.42
CA HIS A 123 -18.33 -5.16 -13.47
C HIS A 123 -19.81 -5.41 -13.80
N SER A 124 -20.74 -4.67 -13.17
CA SER A 124 -22.18 -4.84 -13.43
C SER A 124 -22.52 -4.55 -14.90
N ALA A 125 -21.68 -3.75 -15.58
CA ALA A 125 -21.68 -3.58 -17.03
C ALA A 125 -20.58 -4.45 -17.68
N GLY A 126 -20.82 -5.75 -17.83
CA GLY A 126 -19.88 -6.58 -18.60
C GLY A 126 -19.95 -8.07 -18.36
N ASN A 127 -20.36 -8.55 -17.18
CA ASN A 127 -20.27 -9.97 -16.81
C ASN A 127 -20.86 -10.94 -17.85
N GLY A 128 -22.01 -10.62 -18.44
CA GLY A 128 -22.60 -11.44 -19.49
C GLY A 128 -21.78 -11.44 -20.79
N MET A 129 -21.19 -10.31 -21.15
CA MET A 129 -20.31 -10.19 -22.31
C MET A 129 -18.96 -10.87 -22.06
N GLU A 130 -18.40 -10.71 -20.86
CA GLU A 130 -17.19 -11.40 -20.40
C GLU A 130 -17.38 -12.91 -20.45
N LEU A 131 -18.47 -13.42 -19.87
CA LEU A 131 -18.83 -14.83 -19.94
C LEU A 131 -18.89 -15.33 -21.38
N VAL A 132 -19.64 -14.64 -22.25
CA VAL A 132 -19.76 -15.03 -23.66
C VAL A 132 -18.40 -15.02 -24.35
N ALA A 133 -17.61 -13.96 -24.17
CA ALA A 133 -16.29 -13.80 -24.77
C ALA A 133 -15.33 -14.90 -24.28
N ASN A 134 -15.30 -15.18 -22.98
CA ASN A 134 -14.48 -16.22 -22.38
C ASN A 134 -14.91 -17.61 -22.89
N CYS A 135 -16.21 -17.92 -22.92
CA CYS A 135 -16.69 -19.19 -23.43
C CYS A 135 -16.38 -19.40 -24.92
N SER A 136 -16.51 -18.35 -25.74
CA SER A 136 -16.15 -18.43 -27.16
C SER A 136 -14.65 -18.41 -27.41
N GLY A 137 -13.88 -17.73 -26.54
CA GLY A 137 -12.44 -17.53 -26.68
C GLY A 137 -11.59 -18.60 -25.99
N ALA A 138 -12.21 -19.49 -25.21
CA ALA A 138 -11.55 -20.60 -24.57
C ALA A 138 -11.10 -21.63 -25.59
N VAL A 139 -9.98 -22.30 -25.32
CA VAL A 139 -9.66 -23.56 -25.99
C VAL A 139 -10.47 -24.65 -25.30
N SER A 140 -11.17 -25.51 -26.04
CA SER A 140 -11.85 -26.66 -25.44
C SER A 140 -10.81 -27.56 -24.74
N VAL A 141 -10.98 -27.79 -23.44
CA VAL A 141 -10.07 -28.61 -22.64
C VAL A 141 -10.80 -29.87 -22.21
N SER A 142 -10.19 -31.04 -22.41
CA SER A 142 -10.78 -32.28 -21.92
C SER A 142 -10.71 -32.39 -20.39
N GLU A 143 -11.64 -33.11 -19.78
CA GLU A 143 -11.62 -33.43 -18.33
C GLU A 143 -10.27 -33.99 -17.87
N ALA A 144 -9.62 -34.82 -18.69
CA ALA A 144 -8.29 -35.36 -18.39
C ALA A 144 -7.19 -34.28 -18.35
N GLN A 145 -7.27 -33.29 -19.23
CA GLN A 145 -6.36 -32.14 -19.21
C GLN A 145 -6.62 -31.24 -18.00
N TYR A 146 -7.89 -31.03 -17.62
CA TYR A 146 -8.24 -30.33 -16.38
C TYR A 146 -7.71 -31.05 -15.14
N ALA A 147 -7.89 -32.37 -15.06
CA ALA A 147 -7.37 -33.16 -13.96
C ALA A 147 -5.83 -33.11 -13.90
N ALA A 148 -5.16 -33.12 -15.05
CA ALA A 148 -3.71 -32.96 -15.12
C ALA A 148 -3.25 -31.56 -14.64
N MET A 149 -4.01 -30.52 -14.97
CA MET A 149 -3.71 -29.16 -14.51
C MET A 149 -3.83 -29.04 -12.98
N ARG A 150 -4.96 -29.50 -12.41
CA ARG A 150 -5.13 -29.58 -10.95
C ARG A 150 -4.03 -30.36 -10.26
N ALA A 151 -3.63 -31.50 -10.83
CA ALA A 151 -2.60 -32.34 -10.24
C ALA A 151 -1.21 -31.70 -10.24
N ALA A 152 -0.95 -30.76 -11.15
CA ALA A 152 0.34 -30.08 -11.26
C ALA A 152 0.44 -28.80 -10.42
N GLU A 153 -0.67 -28.22 -9.96
CA GLU A 153 -0.70 -27.14 -8.95
C GLU A 153 -1.82 -27.39 -7.93
N PRO A 154 -1.72 -28.43 -7.09
CA PRO A 154 -2.81 -28.89 -6.25
C PRO A 154 -3.13 -27.93 -5.10
N GLU A 155 -2.17 -27.11 -4.68
CA GLU A 155 -2.35 -26.17 -3.57
C GLU A 155 -3.25 -25.02 -4.00
N LEU A 156 -2.85 -24.25 -5.03
CA LEU A 156 -3.61 -23.07 -5.45
C LEU A 156 -4.88 -23.40 -6.23
N SER A 157 -4.95 -24.57 -6.90
CA SER A 157 -6.16 -24.99 -7.62
C SER A 157 -7.41 -25.07 -6.74
N LYS A 158 -7.25 -25.17 -5.41
CA LYS A 158 -8.36 -25.17 -4.45
C LYS A 158 -9.12 -23.85 -4.42
N TRP A 159 -8.41 -22.73 -4.52
CA TRP A 159 -8.96 -21.38 -4.30
C TRP A 159 -9.14 -20.57 -5.57
N THR A 160 -8.60 -21.04 -6.69
CA THR A 160 -8.74 -20.40 -7.98
C THR A 160 -9.81 -21.10 -8.82
N ASP A 161 -10.86 -21.65 -8.21
CA ASP A 161 -11.76 -22.63 -8.86
C ASP A 161 -12.39 -22.06 -10.14
N THR A 162 -11.71 -22.40 -11.23
CA THR A 162 -11.90 -21.92 -12.61
C THR A 162 -12.08 -23.13 -13.52
N LEU A 163 -12.36 -24.28 -12.92
CA LEU A 163 -12.14 -25.58 -13.51
C LEU A 163 -13.46 -26.23 -13.96
N GLU A 164 -14.58 -25.54 -13.73
CA GLU A 164 -15.91 -25.91 -14.26
C GLU A 164 -16.40 -24.98 -15.37
N TRP A 165 -15.55 -24.08 -15.91
CA TRP A 165 -15.99 -23.15 -16.95
C TRP A 165 -16.45 -23.84 -18.22
N ASP A 166 -15.87 -24.97 -18.63
CA ASP A 166 -16.38 -25.73 -19.79
C ASP A 166 -17.79 -26.29 -19.51
N GLU A 167 -18.07 -26.74 -18.28
CA GLU A 167 -19.43 -27.16 -17.88
C GLU A 167 -20.39 -25.98 -17.87
N VAL A 168 -19.97 -24.82 -17.36
CA VAL A 168 -20.79 -23.61 -17.37
C VAL A 168 -21.03 -23.12 -18.82
N CYS A 169 -20.00 -23.05 -19.64
CA CYS A 169 -20.05 -22.58 -21.02
C CYS A 169 -20.90 -23.50 -21.89
N GLU A 170 -20.66 -24.81 -21.87
CA GLU A 170 -21.36 -25.77 -22.72
C GLU A 170 -22.69 -26.24 -22.11
N ALA A 171 -22.70 -26.69 -20.86
CA ALA A 171 -23.87 -27.31 -20.25
C ALA A 171 -24.92 -26.27 -19.83
N VAL A 172 -24.51 -25.09 -19.35
CA VAL A 172 -25.43 -24.02 -18.91
C VAL A 172 -25.73 -23.05 -20.06
N TYR A 173 -24.70 -22.43 -20.63
CA TYR A 173 -24.88 -21.34 -21.60
C TYR A 173 -24.93 -21.81 -23.06
N ARG A 174 -24.58 -23.07 -23.34
CA ARG A 174 -24.56 -23.67 -24.69
C ARG A 174 -23.70 -22.89 -25.69
N ILE A 175 -22.62 -22.30 -25.20
CA ILE A 175 -21.62 -21.60 -25.99
C ILE A 175 -20.48 -22.57 -26.20
N GLN A 176 -20.17 -22.81 -27.46
CA GLN A 176 -19.02 -23.62 -27.86
C GLN A 176 -17.83 -22.68 -28.10
N PRO A 177 -16.61 -23.10 -27.75
CA PRO A 177 -15.39 -22.49 -28.22
C PRO A 177 -15.42 -22.20 -29.72
N ASP A 178 -14.98 -21.00 -30.11
CA ASP A 178 -14.85 -20.64 -31.52
C ASP A 178 -13.70 -21.48 -32.12
N PRO A 179 -13.95 -22.29 -33.17
CA PRO A 179 -12.89 -23.07 -33.82
C PRO A 179 -11.79 -22.21 -34.45
N ALA A 180 -11.96 -20.88 -34.57
CA ALA A 180 -10.92 -19.95 -34.94
C ALA A 180 -9.83 -19.76 -33.86
N VAL A 181 -10.11 -20.12 -32.59
CA VAL A 181 -9.13 -20.12 -31.50
C VAL A 181 -8.15 -21.28 -31.70
N GLN A 182 -7.06 -20.98 -32.38
CA GLN A 182 -5.99 -21.92 -32.70
C GLN A 182 -4.62 -21.28 -32.49
N ARG A 183 -3.56 -22.09 -32.56
CA ARG A 183 -2.18 -21.58 -32.47
C ARG A 183 -1.96 -20.51 -33.54
N LEU A 184 -1.46 -19.36 -33.13
CA LEU A 184 -1.22 -18.23 -34.01
C LEU A 184 -0.11 -18.56 -35.02
N VAL A 185 -0.41 -18.38 -36.31
CA VAL A 185 0.56 -18.48 -37.41
C VAL A 185 0.45 -17.21 -38.24
N THR A 186 1.49 -16.38 -38.21
CA THR A 186 1.51 -15.09 -38.91
C THR A 186 2.93 -14.62 -39.19
N ASP A 187 3.08 -13.81 -40.23
CA ASP A 187 4.29 -13.04 -40.54
C ASP A 187 4.16 -11.56 -40.12
N VAL A 188 3.01 -11.15 -39.57
CA VAL A 188 2.82 -9.81 -39.01
C VAL A 188 3.72 -9.64 -37.78
N PRO A 189 4.48 -8.53 -37.66
CA PRO A 189 5.26 -8.25 -36.46
C PRO A 189 4.39 -8.14 -35.22
N ILE A 190 4.80 -8.78 -34.13
CA ILE A 190 4.06 -8.79 -32.86
C ILE A 190 5.02 -8.46 -31.72
N LEU A 191 4.58 -7.57 -30.84
CA LEU A 191 5.22 -7.32 -29.55
C LEU A 191 4.41 -8.04 -28.46
N GLY A 192 5.01 -9.05 -27.85
CA GLY A 192 4.51 -9.70 -26.64
C GLY A 192 5.19 -9.09 -25.41
N ALA A 193 4.42 -8.86 -24.36
CA ALA A 193 4.95 -8.32 -23.11
C ALA A 193 4.28 -8.98 -21.91
N ALA A 194 5.07 -9.32 -20.90
CA ALA A 194 4.58 -9.89 -19.66
C ALA A 194 5.25 -9.27 -18.44
N GLY A 195 4.50 -9.19 -17.35
CA GLY A 195 5.04 -8.85 -16.04
C GLY A 195 5.52 -10.11 -15.34
N THR A 196 6.67 -10.05 -14.68
CA THR A 196 7.21 -11.16 -13.89
C THR A 196 6.29 -11.61 -12.74
N ILE A 197 5.37 -10.74 -12.31
CA ILE A 197 4.39 -10.98 -11.22
C ILE A 197 2.96 -11.00 -11.79
N ASP A 198 2.76 -11.22 -13.09
CA ASP A 198 1.40 -11.26 -13.67
C ASP A 198 0.65 -12.55 -13.27
N PRO A 199 -0.44 -12.45 -12.48
CA PRO A 199 -1.16 -13.63 -12.00
C PRO A 199 -2.16 -14.20 -13.02
N ILE A 200 -2.38 -13.52 -14.15
CA ILE A 200 -3.41 -13.84 -15.16
C ILE A 200 -2.78 -14.30 -16.47
N THR A 201 -1.81 -13.52 -16.96
CA THR A 201 -1.06 -13.79 -18.18
C THR A 201 0.43 -13.89 -17.86
N PRO A 202 0.82 -14.89 -17.04
CA PRO A 202 2.20 -15.07 -16.62
C PRO A 202 3.19 -15.18 -17.80
N PRO A 203 4.48 -14.88 -17.59
CA PRO A 203 5.50 -14.88 -18.63
C PRO A 203 5.53 -16.12 -19.52
N ASN A 204 5.35 -17.31 -18.95
CA ASN A 204 5.37 -18.57 -19.68
C ASN A 204 4.32 -18.64 -20.81
N TYR A 205 3.15 -18.01 -20.65
CA TYR A 205 2.13 -17.97 -21.71
C TYR A 205 2.61 -17.15 -22.90
N SER A 206 3.07 -15.94 -22.63
CA SER A 206 3.61 -15.05 -23.66
C SER A 206 4.80 -15.71 -24.36
N GLN A 207 5.74 -16.28 -23.60
CA GLN A 207 6.89 -16.99 -24.16
C GLN A 207 6.47 -18.14 -25.10
N SER A 208 5.45 -18.92 -24.72
CA SER A 208 4.97 -20.08 -25.52
C SER A 208 4.30 -19.69 -26.84
N ILE A 209 3.70 -18.49 -26.91
CA ILE A 209 3.11 -17.93 -28.13
C ILE A 209 4.21 -17.30 -28.97
N MET A 210 5.06 -16.49 -28.36
CA MET A 210 6.06 -15.68 -29.05
C MET A 210 7.21 -16.51 -29.64
N SER A 211 7.53 -17.67 -29.07
CA SER A 211 8.61 -18.56 -29.55
C SER A 211 8.43 -19.03 -30.99
N ASP A 212 7.20 -19.05 -31.48
CA ASP A 212 6.85 -19.60 -32.80
C ASP A 212 6.66 -18.52 -33.86
N LEU A 213 6.76 -17.24 -33.49
CA LEU A 213 6.53 -16.12 -34.38
C LEU A 213 7.84 -15.63 -34.98
N ALA A 214 7.97 -15.76 -36.31
CA ALA A 214 9.19 -15.37 -37.02
C ALA A 214 9.55 -13.87 -36.86
N ASN A 215 8.54 -13.01 -36.68
CA ASN A 215 8.68 -11.57 -36.45
C ASN A 215 8.18 -11.15 -35.05
N GLY A 216 8.22 -12.08 -34.09
CA GLY A 216 7.84 -11.82 -32.71
C GLY A 216 8.97 -11.17 -31.92
N GLN A 217 8.63 -10.16 -31.11
CA GLN A 217 9.52 -9.56 -30.12
C GLN A 217 8.88 -9.73 -28.74
N TYR A 218 9.59 -10.36 -27.81
CA TYR A 218 9.10 -10.58 -26.44
C TYR A 218 9.89 -9.72 -25.45
N VAL A 219 9.17 -9.03 -24.56
CA VAL A 219 9.76 -8.21 -23.49
C VAL A 219 9.15 -8.59 -22.16
N GLU A 220 10.00 -8.89 -21.18
CA GLU A 220 9.59 -9.20 -19.82
C GLU A 220 9.93 -8.06 -18.89
N PHE A 221 8.97 -7.63 -18.07
CA PHE A 221 9.11 -6.50 -17.15
C PHE A 221 9.24 -7.01 -15.70
N PRO A 222 10.38 -6.75 -15.02
CA PRO A 222 10.52 -7.05 -13.61
C PRO A 222 9.54 -6.18 -12.79
N TYR A 223 9.22 -6.62 -11.57
CA TYR A 223 8.46 -5.80 -10.60
C TYR A 223 7.08 -5.36 -11.11
N THR A 224 6.51 -6.10 -12.05
CA THR A 224 5.32 -5.69 -12.82
C THR A 224 4.30 -6.83 -12.83
N GLY A 225 3.06 -6.53 -12.49
CA GLY A 225 1.92 -7.44 -12.58
C GLY A 225 1.24 -7.38 -13.94
N HIS A 226 -0.09 -7.44 -13.93
CA HIS A 226 -0.88 -7.48 -15.16
C HIS A 226 -0.79 -6.19 -16.00
N GLY A 227 -0.76 -6.35 -17.34
CA GLY A 227 -0.78 -5.23 -18.28
C GLY A 227 0.57 -4.53 -18.49
N ALA A 228 1.67 -5.28 -18.49
CA ALA A 228 3.05 -4.78 -18.33
C ALA A 228 3.48 -3.57 -19.18
N LEU A 229 3.00 -3.42 -20.42
CA LEU A 229 3.32 -2.25 -21.27
C LEU A 229 2.76 -0.94 -20.71
N PHE A 230 1.69 -1.01 -19.91
CA PHE A 230 0.96 0.15 -19.41
C PHE A 230 1.14 0.38 -17.92
N SER A 231 1.59 -0.63 -17.17
CA SER A 231 1.67 -0.56 -15.70
C SER A 231 2.68 0.48 -15.19
N ASN A 232 3.60 0.94 -16.04
CA ASN A 232 4.59 1.98 -15.72
C ASN A 232 4.49 3.18 -16.68
N SER A 233 3.28 3.68 -16.96
CA SER A 233 3.06 4.81 -17.88
C SER A 233 2.94 6.16 -17.16
N PRO A 234 3.71 7.21 -17.53
CA PRO A 234 4.77 7.19 -18.53
C PRO A 234 6.04 6.48 -18.04
N GLY A 235 6.72 5.77 -18.94
CA GLY A 235 7.92 5.01 -18.61
C GLY A 235 8.25 3.91 -19.62
N CYS A 236 9.08 2.96 -19.20
CA CYS A 236 9.76 2.00 -20.08
C CYS A 236 8.81 1.20 -20.98
N GLY A 237 7.68 0.71 -20.45
CA GLY A 237 6.68 -0.01 -21.24
C GLY A 237 6.05 0.84 -22.34
N GLN A 238 5.76 2.12 -22.05
CA GLN A 238 5.23 3.06 -23.03
C GLN A 238 6.27 3.37 -24.11
N ASP A 239 7.54 3.59 -23.75
CA ASP A 239 8.62 3.88 -24.70
C ASP A 239 8.85 2.71 -25.66
N ILE A 240 8.86 1.48 -25.14
CA ILE A 240 8.96 0.24 -25.93
C ILE A 240 7.76 0.09 -26.86
N TRP A 241 6.53 0.29 -26.36
CA TRP A 241 5.33 0.24 -27.18
C TRP A 241 5.35 1.26 -28.32
N LEU A 242 5.75 2.51 -28.03
CA LEU A 242 5.85 3.57 -29.04
C LEU A 242 6.97 3.29 -30.05
N ALA A 243 8.10 2.71 -29.63
CA ALA A 243 9.17 2.32 -30.53
C ALA A 243 8.70 1.23 -31.50
N PHE A 244 8.03 0.20 -30.99
CA PHE A 244 7.47 -0.88 -31.80
C PHE A 244 6.44 -0.37 -32.81
N VAL A 245 5.49 0.48 -32.40
CA VAL A 245 4.47 1.02 -33.31
C VAL A 245 5.09 1.86 -34.44
N LYS A 246 6.22 2.54 -34.19
CA LYS A 246 6.92 3.35 -35.20
C LYS A 246 7.67 2.51 -36.21
N ASP A 247 8.34 1.45 -35.77
CA ASP A 247 9.07 0.53 -36.64
C ASP A 247 8.98 -0.91 -36.09
N PRO A 248 7.91 -1.66 -36.44
CA PRO A 248 7.63 -2.98 -35.86
C PRO A 248 8.68 -4.06 -36.22
N MET A 249 9.47 -3.83 -37.27
CA MET A 249 10.53 -4.73 -37.72
C MET A 249 11.87 -4.44 -37.04
N ALA A 250 12.05 -3.24 -36.50
CA ALA A 250 13.24 -2.91 -35.73
C ALA A 250 13.17 -3.54 -34.33
N PRO A 251 14.29 -4.07 -33.79
CA PRO A 251 14.35 -4.49 -32.41
C PRO A 251 14.02 -3.34 -31.46
N VAL A 252 13.10 -3.57 -30.53
CA VAL A 252 12.79 -2.59 -29.48
C VAL A 252 13.96 -2.43 -28.51
N ASP A 253 14.24 -1.19 -28.11
CA ASP A 253 15.25 -0.91 -27.08
C ASP A 253 14.67 -1.18 -25.68
N THR A 254 15.27 -2.14 -24.97
CA THR A 254 14.86 -2.57 -23.64
C THR A 254 15.78 -2.07 -22.54
N ALA A 255 16.75 -1.20 -22.84
CA ALA A 255 17.73 -0.71 -21.87
C ALA A 255 17.08 -0.04 -20.64
N CYS A 256 15.92 0.59 -20.81
CA CYS A 256 15.19 1.23 -19.71
C CYS A 256 14.75 0.24 -18.62
N ILE A 257 14.61 -1.05 -18.92
CA ILE A 257 14.21 -2.08 -17.95
C ILE A 257 15.22 -2.18 -16.81
N SER A 258 16.51 -2.00 -17.11
CA SER A 258 17.58 -2.03 -16.09
C SER A 258 17.50 -0.89 -15.08
N SER A 259 16.71 0.15 -15.36
CA SER A 259 16.49 1.30 -14.46
C SER A 259 15.14 1.23 -13.74
N MET A 260 14.38 0.15 -13.90
CA MET A 260 13.11 0.00 -13.18
C MET A 260 13.35 -0.23 -11.70
N ASP A 261 12.60 0.49 -10.87
CA ASP A 261 12.74 0.42 -9.42
C ASP A 261 12.15 -0.89 -8.88
N ALA A 262 12.95 -1.62 -8.11
CA ALA A 262 12.47 -2.77 -7.35
C ALA A 262 11.53 -2.33 -6.22
N PRO A 263 10.60 -3.19 -5.78
CA PRO A 263 9.74 -2.88 -4.63
C PRO A 263 10.58 -2.62 -3.37
N ASP A 264 10.32 -1.48 -2.71
CA ASP A 264 10.90 -1.19 -1.40
C ASP A 264 10.08 -1.89 -0.30
N PHE A 265 10.29 -3.20 -0.15
CA PHE A 265 9.50 -4.03 0.76
C PHE A 265 9.47 -3.49 2.20
N LEU A 266 8.28 -3.12 2.67
CA LEU A 266 8.07 -2.65 4.03
C LEU A 266 7.95 -3.82 5.01
N THR A 267 9.11 -4.23 5.50
CA THR A 267 9.30 -5.42 6.36
C THR A 267 9.26 -5.11 7.86
N ARG A 268 9.45 -3.85 8.23
CA ARG A 268 9.46 -3.41 9.62
C ARG A 268 8.54 -2.22 9.80
N LEU A 269 7.71 -2.30 10.83
CA LEU A 269 6.68 -1.33 11.15
C LEU A 269 6.75 -0.99 12.63
N ILE A 270 6.35 0.23 12.97
CA ILE A 270 5.80 0.51 14.28
C ILE A 270 4.34 0.09 14.22
N GLU A 271 4.00 -1.02 14.88
CA GLU A 271 2.63 -1.51 14.97
C GLU A 271 1.80 -0.52 15.79
N THR A 272 0.88 0.17 15.10
CA THR A 272 -0.03 1.11 15.73
C THR A 272 -1.24 1.36 14.85
N LYS A 273 -2.43 1.26 15.45
CA LYS A 273 -3.70 1.61 14.79
C LYS A 273 -4.03 3.10 14.92
N GLY A 274 -3.22 3.87 15.64
CA GLY A 274 -3.49 5.27 15.97
C GLY A 274 -3.66 6.17 14.74
N PRO A 275 -2.68 6.22 13.81
CA PRO A 275 -2.77 7.04 12.60
C PRO A 275 -3.96 6.66 11.72
N TYR A 276 -4.22 5.35 11.53
CA TYR A 276 -5.36 4.87 10.76
C TYR A 276 -6.70 5.28 11.38
N ARG A 277 -6.90 5.03 12.69
CA ARG A 277 -8.13 5.44 13.42
C ARG A 277 -8.32 6.95 13.37
N PHE A 278 -7.23 7.72 13.49
CA PHE A 278 -7.26 9.16 13.36
C PHE A 278 -7.71 9.60 11.97
N ALA A 279 -7.17 8.99 10.91
CA ALA A 279 -7.58 9.27 9.53
C ALA A 279 -9.06 8.94 9.29
N ARG A 280 -9.55 7.81 9.81
CA ARG A 280 -10.98 7.43 9.75
C ARG A 280 -11.90 8.41 10.48
N ASN A 281 -11.51 8.86 11.67
CA ASN A 281 -12.25 9.89 12.41
C ASN A 281 -12.34 11.21 11.63
N LEU A 282 -11.27 11.61 10.94
CA LEU A 282 -11.29 12.78 10.07
C LEU A 282 -12.26 12.61 8.90
N GLN A 283 -12.26 11.44 8.25
CA GLN A 283 -13.18 11.12 7.15
C GLN A 283 -14.64 11.13 7.61
N SER A 284 -14.93 10.70 8.85
CA SER A 284 -16.27 10.76 9.43
C SER A 284 -16.67 12.16 9.94
N GLY A 285 -15.87 13.20 9.65
CA GLY A 285 -16.15 14.59 10.05
C GLY A 285 -15.82 14.92 11.51
N ASN A 286 -15.12 14.04 12.23
CA ASN A 286 -14.67 14.29 13.60
C ASN A 286 -13.27 14.92 13.61
N PHE A 287 -13.22 16.25 13.76
CA PHE A 287 -11.97 17.00 13.72
C PHE A 287 -11.34 17.16 15.11
N PRO A 288 -10.01 17.02 15.24
CA PRO A 288 -9.30 17.12 16.51
C PRO A 288 -9.09 18.58 16.93
N HIS A 289 -10.18 19.31 17.22
CA HIS A 289 -10.14 20.74 17.55
C HIS A 289 -9.15 21.08 18.68
N GLY A 290 -9.00 20.19 19.67
CA GLY A 290 -8.01 20.34 20.73
C GLY A 290 -6.57 20.38 20.20
N VAL A 291 -6.19 19.42 19.35
CA VAL A 291 -4.84 19.36 18.74
C VAL A 291 -4.58 20.57 17.86
N ILE A 292 -5.58 21.00 17.10
CA ILE A 292 -5.50 22.21 16.26
C ILE A 292 -5.25 23.43 17.15
N ALA A 293 -5.98 23.58 18.26
CA ALA A 293 -5.78 24.69 19.20
C ALA A 293 -4.38 24.69 19.84
N LEU A 294 -3.85 23.51 20.19
CA LEU A 294 -2.48 23.36 20.71
C LEU A 294 -1.45 23.81 19.66
N ALA A 295 -1.57 23.34 18.42
CA ALA A 295 -0.68 23.72 17.32
C ALA A 295 -0.74 25.23 17.02
N VAL A 296 -1.95 25.82 17.02
CA VAL A 296 -2.14 27.27 16.87
C VAL A 296 -1.47 28.02 18.02
N GLY A 297 -1.59 27.56 19.27
CA GLY A 297 -0.91 28.17 20.41
C GLY A 297 0.63 28.19 20.28
N LEU A 298 1.21 27.12 19.76
CA LEU A 298 2.64 27.05 19.47
C LEU A 298 3.03 27.98 18.30
N LEU A 299 2.25 28.00 17.22
CA LEU A 299 2.46 28.91 16.09
C LEU A 299 2.39 30.38 16.53
N MET A 300 1.41 30.75 17.35
CA MET A 300 1.30 32.08 17.93
C MET A 300 2.57 32.46 18.70
N THR A 301 3.17 31.51 19.44
CA THR A 301 4.47 31.74 20.11
C THR A 301 5.58 32.05 19.10
N LEU A 302 5.62 31.32 17.97
CA LEU A 302 6.63 31.53 16.92
C LEU A 302 6.56 32.90 16.27
N PHE A 303 5.37 33.47 16.09
CA PHE A 303 5.19 34.78 15.47
C PHE A 303 5.21 35.92 16.48
N MET A 304 4.51 35.80 17.60
CA MET A 304 4.34 36.90 18.55
C MET A 304 5.63 37.26 19.30
N PHE A 305 6.52 36.30 19.57
CA PHE A 305 7.77 36.61 20.27
C PHE A 305 8.74 37.45 19.41
N PRO A 306 9.05 37.08 18.15
CA PRO A 306 9.83 37.92 17.25
C PRO A 306 9.17 39.27 16.96
N LEU A 307 7.86 39.30 16.69
CA LEU A 307 7.13 40.55 16.44
C LEU A 307 7.16 41.48 17.65
N GLY A 308 6.94 40.94 18.86
CA GLY A 308 7.02 41.71 20.09
C GLY A 308 8.44 42.21 20.37
N TRP A 309 9.47 41.45 20.02
CA TRP A 309 10.86 41.91 20.10
C TRP A 309 11.15 43.04 19.12
N ALA A 310 10.73 42.91 17.86
CA ALA A 310 10.92 43.92 16.83
C ALA A 310 10.19 45.23 17.18
N ALA A 311 8.93 45.14 17.62
CA ALA A 311 8.14 46.29 18.04
C ALA A 311 8.83 47.06 19.18
N ARG A 312 9.35 46.35 20.19
CA ARG A 312 10.08 46.99 21.30
C ARG A 312 11.36 47.67 20.83
N LYS A 313 12.08 47.05 19.90
CA LYS A 313 13.30 47.60 19.30
C LYS A 313 13.01 48.89 18.52
N ILE A 314 11.92 48.92 17.75
CA ILE A 314 11.47 50.12 17.00
C ILE A 314 11.04 51.23 17.96
N GLN A 315 10.31 50.89 19.02
CA GLN A 315 9.80 51.84 20.01
C GLN A 315 10.88 52.34 20.99
N GLY A 316 12.11 51.83 20.92
CA GLY A 316 13.18 52.19 21.86
C GLY A 316 12.90 51.78 23.32
N THR A 317 11.98 50.83 23.55
CA THR A 317 11.63 50.38 24.90
C THR A 317 12.66 49.36 25.40
N ALA A 318 13.06 49.49 26.67
CA ALA A 318 14.04 48.58 27.26
C ALA A 318 13.53 47.13 27.23
N PRO A 319 14.37 46.16 26.83
CA PRO A 319 13.97 44.76 26.81
C PRO A 319 13.74 44.26 28.23
N VAL A 320 12.52 43.82 28.52
CA VAL A 320 12.22 43.15 29.79
C VAL A 320 12.86 41.77 29.79
N SER A 321 13.87 41.59 30.62
CA SER A 321 14.62 40.33 30.74
C SER A 321 13.81 39.31 31.53
N PHE A 322 13.50 38.18 30.88
CA PHE A 322 12.95 36.97 31.48
C PHE A 322 14.03 35.88 31.60
N ASP A 323 15.26 36.28 31.87
CA ASP A 323 16.39 35.36 32.07
C ASP A 323 16.56 34.34 30.91
N GLY A 324 16.34 34.79 29.67
CA GLY A 324 16.40 33.94 28.47
C GLY A 324 15.20 33.00 28.24
N ALA A 325 14.14 33.05 29.05
CA ALA A 325 12.98 32.15 28.90
C ALA A 325 12.24 32.31 27.56
N ARG A 326 12.12 33.53 27.03
CA ARG A 326 11.42 33.79 25.76
C ARG A 326 12.06 33.08 24.55
N PRO A 327 13.35 33.26 24.26
CA PRO A 327 13.98 32.54 23.15
C PRO A 327 13.99 31.02 23.35
N LEU A 328 14.09 30.53 24.59
CA LEU A 328 13.94 29.09 24.89
C LEU A 328 12.53 28.58 24.59
N ALA A 329 11.49 29.28 25.02
CA ALA A 329 10.10 28.90 24.71
C ALA A 329 9.80 28.97 23.21
N TRP A 330 10.37 29.94 22.49
CA TRP A 330 10.30 30.00 21.03
C TRP A 330 10.98 28.77 20.38
N LEU A 331 12.19 28.42 20.82
CA LEU A 331 12.90 27.24 20.32
C LEU A 331 12.15 25.95 20.62
N GLY A 332 11.64 25.80 21.85
CA GLY A 332 10.86 24.62 22.24
C GLY A 332 9.54 24.50 21.48
N ALA A 333 8.87 25.61 21.17
CA ALA A 333 7.70 25.63 20.30
C ALA A 333 8.04 25.20 18.87
N LEU A 334 9.15 25.71 18.32
CA LEU A 334 9.64 25.34 16.98
C LEU A 334 9.93 23.84 16.91
N VAL A 335 10.67 23.32 17.89
CA VAL A 335 11.02 21.89 17.97
C VAL A 335 9.76 21.03 18.14
N SER A 336 8.81 21.43 18.98
CA SER A 336 7.56 20.68 19.17
C SER A 336 6.75 20.60 17.86
N LEU A 337 6.62 21.73 17.14
CA LEU A 337 5.96 21.76 15.83
C LEU A 337 6.71 20.98 14.75
N ALA A 338 8.05 20.97 14.79
CA ALA A 338 8.86 20.15 13.90
C ALA A 338 8.59 18.64 14.12
N GLY A 339 8.37 18.21 15.37
CA GLY A 339 7.99 16.83 15.69
C GLY A 339 6.62 16.44 15.12
N LEU A 340 5.62 17.34 15.23
CA LEU A 340 4.33 17.14 14.58
C LEU A 340 4.45 17.11 13.05
N GLY A 341 5.21 18.05 12.47
CA GLY A 341 5.45 18.08 11.03
C GLY A 341 6.15 16.82 10.52
N TRP A 342 7.08 16.27 11.31
CA TRP A 342 7.71 15.00 11.05
C TRP A 342 6.70 13.85 11.05
N ALA A 343 5.86 13.73 12.09
CA ALA A 343 4.82 12.70 12.16
C ALA A 343 3.89 12.77 10.94
N ILE A 344 3.38 13.95 10.61
CA ILE A 344 2.50 14.16 9.46
C ILE A 344 3.19 13.72 8.16
N ARG A 345 4.44 14.15 7.93
CA ARG A 345 5.19 13.78 6.73
C ARG A 345 5.37 12.26 6.62
N GLN A 346 5.76 11.58 7.69
CA GLN A 346 6.00 10.13 7.64
C GLN A 346 4.70 9.32 7.52
N ILE A 347 3.62 9.74 8.19
CA ILE A 347 2.29 9.13 8.04
C ILE A 347 1.78 9.30 6.62
N LEU A 348 1.89 10.50 6.04
CA LEU A 348 1.51 10.74 4.64
C LEU A 348 2.39 9.92 3.69
N GLY A 349 3.70 9.83 3.94
CA GLY A 349 4.59 8.96 3.15
C GLY A 349 4.21 7.49 3.24
N THR A 350 3.79 7.02 4.41
CA THR A 350 3.24 5.66 4.56
C THR A 350 1.94 5.53 3.76
N ALA A 351 1.02 6.48 3.86
CA ALA A 351 -0.24 6.44 3.13
C ALA A 351 -0.08 6.50 1.60
N THR A 352 0.98 7.15 1.08
CA THR A 352 1.22 7.27 -0.36
C THR A 352 2.00 6.09 -0.94
N ASN A 353 2.99 5.59 -0.20
CA ASN A 353 3.92 4.58 -0.73
C ASN A 353 3.65 3.18 -0.18
N HIS A 354 2.95 3.11 0.95
CA HIS A 354 2.70 1.89 1.72
C HIS A 354 1.27 1.87 2.27
N ALA A 355 0.29 2.11 1.37
CA ALA A 355 -1.10 2.32 1.76
C ALA A 355 -1.71 1.11 2.49
N MET A 356 -1.30 -0.13 2.13
CA MET A 356 -1.75 -1.34 2.83
C MET A 356 -1.08 -1.49 4.19
N ALA A 357 0.07 -0.88 4.44
CA ALA A 357 0.67 -0.97 5.77
C ALA A 357 -0.04 -0.10 6.82
N LEU A 358 -0.68 1.00 6.41
CA LEU A 358 -1.25 2.00 7.31
C LEU A 358 -2.26 1.46 8.35
N PRO A 359 -3.17 0.52 8.01
CA PRO A 359 -4.06 -0.12 8.98
C PRO A 359 -3.34 -0.97 10.02
N ILE A 360 -2.09 -1.40 9.78
CA ILE A 360 -1.27 -2.18 10.72
C ILE A 360 -0.37 -1.26 11.54
N GLY A 361 0.25 -0.30 10.87
CA GLY A 361 1.28 0.52 11.48
C GLY A 361 1.84 1.59 10.55
N VAL A 362 2.98 2.12 10.93
CA VAL A 362 3.71 3.15 10.16
C VAL A 362 5.19 2.83 10.08
N ILE A 363 5.87 3.44 9.12
CA ILE A 363 7.31 3.26 8.95
C ILE A 363 8.08 3.66 10.24
N PRO A 364 9.17 2.96 10.61
CA PRO A 364 9.86 3.15 11.89
C PRO A 364 10.38 4.56 12.14
N SER A 365 10.73 5.29 11.07
CA SER A 365 11.15 6.70 11.15
C SER A 365 10.10 7.60 11.80
N THR A 366 8.82 7.23 11.80
CA THR A 366 7.75 7.99 12.44
C THR A 366 7.97 8.16 13.94
N GLY A 367 8.63 7.20 14.61
CA GLY A 367 8.94 7.25 16.05
C GLY A 367 9.80 8.44 16.47
N TRP A 368 10.58 9.04 15.55
CA TRP A 368 11.33 10.27 15.84
C TRP A 368 10.42 11.44 16.24
N ALA A 369 9.16 11.44 15.82
CA ALA A 369 8.20 12.48 16.24
C ALA A 369 8.08 12.57 17.76
N PHE A 370 8.03 11.43 18.46
CA PHE A 370 7.96 11.39 19.91
C PHE A 370 9.19 12.04 20.54
N TRP A 371 10.40 11.65 20.11
CA TRP A 371 11.65 12.19 20.65
C TRP A 371 11.80 13.69 20.38
N ILE A 372 11.43 14.16 19.18
CA ILE A 372 11.46 15.58 18.84
C ILE A 372 10.46 16.36 19.70
N CYS A 373 9.22 15.88 19.85
CA CYS A 373 8.23 16.52 20.72
C CYS A 373 8.64 16.49 22.20
N LEU A 374 9.30 15.42 22.67
CA LEU A 374 9.80 15.31 24.04
C LEU A 374 10.90 16.35 24.31
N ILE A 375 11.83 16.55 23.37
CA ILE A 375 12.84 17.61 23.45
C ILE A 375 12.16 18.98 23.46
N GLY A 376 11.19 19.22 22.57
CA GLY A 376 10.42 20.46 22.52
C GLY A 376 9.71 20.76 23.84
N PHE A 377 9.06 19.76 24.43
CA PHE A 377 8.46 19.86 25.76
C PHE A 377 9.51 20.13 26.86
N GLY A 378 10.64 19.43 26.85
CA GLY A 378 11.72 19.66 27.80
C GLY A 378 12.27 21.09 27.74
N VAL A 379 12.46 21.64 26.53
CA VAL A 379 12.93 23.01 26.32
C VAL A 379 11.90 24.04 26.79
N THR A 380 10.60 23.83 26.52
CA THR A 380 9.54 24.74 26.99
C THR A 380 9.32 24.64 28.51
N GLY A 381 9.46 23.45 29.10
CA GLY A 381 9.45 23.25 30.55
C GLY A 381 10.62 23.98 31.22
N TYR A 382 11.83 23.89 30.65
CA TYR A 382 12.99 24.64 31.14
C TYR A 382 12.82 26.16 30.97
N ALA A 383 12.22 26.61 29.87
CA ALA A 383 11.86 28.01 29.67
C ALA A 383 10.88 28.52 30.73
N LEU A 384 9.85 27.73 31.06
CA LEU A 384 8.88 28.06 32.10
C LEU A 384 9.55 28.13 33.49
N TYR A 385 10.45 27.18 33.81
CA TYR A 385 11.24 27.19 35.04
C TYR A 385 12.11 28.45 35.17
N ARG A 386 12.83 28.83 34.10
CA ARG A 386 13.63 30.07 34.04
C ARG A 386 12.74 31.31 34.19
N GLY A 387 11.58 31.31 33.54
CA GLY A 387 10.57 32.35 33.69
C GLY A 387 10.12 32.50 35.15
N PHE A 388 9.82 31.40 35.83
CA PHE A 388 9.40 31.38 37.23
C PHE A 388 10.48 31.90 38.20
N LYS A 389 11.77 31.68 37.88
CA LYS A 389 12.90 32.22 38.64
C LYS A 389 13.14 33.72 38.40
N SER A 390 12.53 34.32 37.39
CA SER A 390 12.68 35.74 37.09
C SER A 390 11.90 36.61 38.12
N PRO A 391 12.49 37.71 38.63
CA PRO A 391 11.81 38.64 39.54
C PRO A 391 10.52 39.26 38.96
N SER A 392 10.38 39.25 37.63
CA SER A 392 9.28 39.86 36.88
C SER A 392 8.06 38.93 36.71
N PHE A 393 8.14 37.68 37.18
CA PHE A 393 7.09 36.67 37.01
C PHE A 393 5.83 37.04 37.79
N GLY A 394 4.66 37.01 37.13
CA GLY A 394 3.34 37.24 37.75
C GLY A 394 3.04 38.64 38.27
N ARG A 395 4.02 39.53 38.47
CA ARG A 395 3.83 40.85 39.10
C ARG A 395 3.76 42.04 38.15
N VAL A 396 4.47 42.00 37.01
CA VAL A 396 4.59 43.15 36.08
C VAL A 396 4.20 42.81 34.64
N GLN A 397 4.29 41.53 34.23
CA GLN A 397 3.96 41.10 32.85
C GLN A 397 3.16 39.79 32.82
N ILE A 398 1.89 39.87 33.22
CA ILE A 398 0.94 38.74 33.21
C ILE A 398 0.87 38.09 31.82
N GLY A 399 0.83 38.86 30.74
CA GLY A 399 0.75 38.32 29.38
C GLY A 399 1.94 37.45 28.98
N THR A 400 3.18 37.79 29.38
CA THR A 400 4.35 36.95 29.10
C THR A 400 4.34 35.68 29.95
N THR A 401 3.91 35.80 31.21
CA THR A 401 3.79 34.66 32.11
C THR A 401 2.78 33.64 31.57
N LEU A 402 1.60 34.12 31.16
CA LEU A 402 0.57 33.29 30.52
C LEU A 402 1.08 32.68 29.21
N ALA A 403 1.79 33.43 28.38
CA ALA A 403 2.37 32.90 27.15
C ALA A 403 3.31 31.72 27.43
N LEU A 404 4.24 31.85 28.38
CA LEU A 404 5.16 30.74 28.74
C LEU A 404 4.42 29.50 29.24
N ILE A 405 3.37 29.67 30.05
CA ILE A 405 2.54 28.57 30.54
C ILE A 405 1.80 27.90 29.38
N ILE A 406 1.14 28.69 28.53
CA ILE A 406 0.39 28.19 27.36
C ILE A 406 1.32 27.45 26.40
N THR A 407 2.51 27.98 26.09
CA THR A 407 3.48 27.31 25.22
C THR A 407 3.94 25.96 25.80
N CYS A 408 4.21 25.90 27.10
CA CYS A 408 4.61 24.66 27.78
C CYS A 408 3.48 23.62 27.77
N LEU A 409 2.26 24.03 28.14
CA LEU A 409 1.07 23.16 28.10
C LEU A 409 0.74 22.70 26.67
N ALA A 410 0.90 23.58 25.68
CA ALA A 410 0.70 23.22 24.28
C ALA A 410 1.73 22.21 23.78
N SER A 411 3.00 22.35 24.18
CA SER A 411 4.06 21.38 23.85
C SER A 411 3.82 20.03 24.52
N PHE A 412 3.38 20.03 25.79
CA PHE A 412 2.97 18.81 26.49
C PHE A 412 1.77 18.14 25.83
N GLY A 413 0.73 18.91 25.50
CA GLY A 413 -0.47 18.40 24.84
C GLY A 413 -0.15 17.79 23.47
N LEU A 414 0.80 18.38 22.73
CA LEU A 414 1.27 17.84 21.47
C LEU A 414 2.03 16.52 21.65
N LEU A 415 2.92 16.44 22.64
CA LEU A 415 3.59 15.19 23.01
C LEU A 415 2.58 14.10 23.41
N ALA A 416 1.57 14.45 24.21
CA ALA A 416 0.50 13.54 24.59
C ALA A 416 -0.33 13.08 23.38
N PHE A 417 -0.54 13.96 22.38
CA PHE A 417 -1.20 13.58 21.14
C PHE A 417 -0.37 12.59 20.32
N ILE A 418 0.94 12.80 20.18
CA ILE A 418 1.84 11.83 19.51
C ILE A 418 1.80 10.47 20.22
N LEU A 419 1.77 10.46 21.56
CA LEU A 419 1.58 9.24 22.34
C LEU A 419 0.19 8.60 22.12
N SER A 420 -0.88 9.38 21.99
CA SER A 420 -2.23 8.85 21.71
C SER A 420 -2.34 8.20 20.33
N LEU A 421 -1.46 8.57 19.39
CA LEU A 421 -1.32 7.89 18.10
C LEU A 421 -0.45 6.63 18.19
N GLY A 422 0.06 6.27 19.37
CA GLY A 422 0.96 5.14 19.54
C GLY A 422 2.26 5.31 18.77
N LEU A 423 2.82 6.53 18.73
CA LEU A 423 4.06 6.86 18.02
C LEU A 423 5.29 6.96 18.95
N GLY A 424 5.20 6.42 20.16
CA GLY A 424 6.33 6.27 21.08
C GLY A 424 5.91 5.79 22.48
N PRO A 425 6.89 5.55 23.37
CA PRO A 425 8.33 5.49 23.08
C PRO A 425 8.71 4.18 22.39
N PHE A 426 9.50 4.25 21.31
CA PHE A 426 10.06 3.12 20.58
C PHE A 426 11.56 3.28 20.38
#